data_AF-A0A225VFA1-F1
#
_entry.id   AF-A0A225VFA1-F1
#
_cell.length_a   1.000
_cell.length_b   1.000
_cell.length_c   1.000
_cell.angle_alpha   90.00
_cell.angle_beta   90.00
_cell.angle_gamma   90.00
#
_symmetry.space_group_name_H-M   'P 1'
#
loop_
_entity.id
_entity.type
_entity.pdbx_description
1 polymer ?
#
loop_
_entity_poly.entity_id
_entity_poly.type
_entity_poly.pdbx_seq_one_letter_code
_entity_poly.pdbx_strand_id
1 'polypeptide(L)'
;MPLSALVELTRGQTETDYRPNKRMVPEVIAQVCKDYPHLDKLQLIAAEGVRVKFTKDVPPQSWPPDNHGSATEWVNVLQKNVRKEQRPEGALFLTWTFSRCDPNPFGIVDKAGGDPLKTGRTIHDLSFPEGTFTDQGAISRANHRHCDAVATEILRCKQEYPDT
;
A
#
# COMPACT_ATOMS: atom_id res chain seq x y z
N MET A 1 -3.83 -9.39 -22.56
CA MET A 1 -3.91 -8.02 -22.02
C MET A 1 -2.55 -7.67 -21.43
N PRO A 2 -1.91 -6.55 -21.79
CA PRO A 2 -0.69 -6.08 -21.12
C PRO A 2 -0.92 -5.82 -19.63
N LEU A 3 0.10 -5.98 -18.78
CA LEU A 3 -0.01 -5.72 -17.34
C LEU A 3 -0.50 -4.30 -17.05
N SER A 4 -0.03 -3.31 -17.81
CA SER A 4 -0.49 -1.92 -17.68
C SER A 4 -2.00 -1.77 -17.88
N ALA A 5 -2.54 -2.37 -18.95
CA ALA A 5 -3.97 -2.33 -19.25
C ALA A 5 -4.80 -3.06 -18.18
N LEU A 6 -4.30 -4.15 -17.61
CA LEU A 6 -4.96 -4.85 -16.50
C LEU A 6 -4.98 -4.00 -15.22
N VAL A 7 -3.86 -3.33 -14.92
CA VAL A 7 -3.74 -2.42 -13.77
C VAL A 7 -4.68 -1.24 -13.91
N GLU A 8 -4.72 -0.61 -15.10
CA GLU A 8 -5.65 0.48 -15.42
C GLU A 8 -7.11 0.04 -15.23
N LEU A 9 -7.48 -1.11 -15.80
CA LEU A 9 -8.82 -1.67 -15.68
C LEU A 9 -9.20 -1.90 -14.21
N THR A 10 -8.29 -2.48 -13.42
CA THR A 10 -8.57 -2.79 -12.01
C THR A 10 -8.70 -1.53 -11.16
N ARG A 11 -7.96 -0.47 -11.49
CA ARG A 11 -8.07 0.84 -10.83
C ARG A 11 -9.26 1.67 -11.32
N GLY A 12 -9.99 1.20 -12.33
CA GLY A 12 -11.05 1.95 -12.99
C GLY A 12 -10.53 3.21 -13.68
N GLN A 13 -9.29 3.19 -14.18
CA GLN A 13 -8.73 4.30 -14.94
C GLN A 13 -9.44 4.42 -16.29
N THR A 14 -9.86 5.63 -16.65
CA THR A 14 -10.50 5.97 -17.91
C THR A 14 -9.74 7.09 -18.59
N GLU A 15 -10.06 7.36 -19.86
CA GLU A 15 -9.49 8.51 -20.59
C GLU A 15 -9.81 9.86 -19.92
N THR A 16 -10.95 9.95 -19.23
CA THR A 16 -11.41 11.17 -18.55
C THR A 16 -10.95 11.27 -17.10
N ASP A 17 -10.62 10.14 -16.47
CA ASP A 17 -10.11 10.08 -15.10
C ASP A 17 -9.06 8.97 -15.02
N TYR A 18 -7.79 9.37 -15.12
CA TYR A 18 -6.66 8.45 -15.06
C TYR A 18 -6.06 8.31 -13.65
N ARG A 19 -6.70 8.89 -12.62
CA ARG A 19 -6.21 8.82 -11.24
C ARG A 19 -6.14 7.37 -10.76
N PRO A 20 -5.07 6.95 -10.05
CA PRO A 20 -4.92 5.57 -9.62
C PRO A 20 -5.81 5.18 -8.45
N ASN A 21 -6.25 6.15 -7.63
CA ASN A 21 -7.16 5.91 -6.50
C ASN A 21 -8.41 6.79 -6.63
N LYS A 22 -9.53 6.18 -7.04
CA LYS A 22 -10.79 6.88 -7.29
C LYS A 22 -11.44 7.48 -6.05
N ARG A 23 -11.09 6.96 -4.86
CA ARG A 23 -11.63 7.46 -3.59
C ARG A 23 -10.90 8.72 -3.11
N MET A 24 -9.73 9.04 -3.67
CA MET A 24 -8.98 10.26 -3.34
C MET A 24 -9.38 11.37 -4.30
N VAL A 25 -10.30 12.23 -3.87
CA VAL A 25 -10.80 13.36 -4.67
C VAL A 25 -9.98 14.62 -4.37
N PRO A 26 -9.16 15.14 -5.32
CA PRO A 26 -8.29 16.29 -5.08
C PRO A 26 -9.02 17.53 -4.57
N GLU A 27 -10.24 17.77 -5.05
CA GLU A 27 -11.07 18.92 -4.66
C GLU A 27 -11.52 18.81 -3.19
N VAL A 28 -11.93 17.60 -2.76
CA VAL A 28 -12.29 17.34 -1.37
C VAL A 28 -11.06 17.46 -0.48
N ILE A 29 -9.91 16.93 -0.91
CA ILE A 29 -8.64 17.05 -0.20
C ILE A 29 -8.24 18.53 -0.09
N ALA A 30 -8.40 19.33 -1.14
CA ALA A 30 -8.12 20.77 -1.14
C ALA A 30 -8.91 21.50 -0.04
N GLN A 31 -10.19 21.16 0.07
CA GLN A 31 -11.10 21.82 1.00
C GLN A 31 -10.86 21.38 2.44
N VAL A 32 -10.80 20.07 2.68
CA VAL A 32 -10.69 19.50 4.03
C VAL A 32 -9.29 19.69 4.61
N CYS A 33 -8.26 19.68 3.77
CA CYS A 33 -6.86 19.81 4.17
C CYS A 33 -6.27 21.19 3.81
N LYS A 34 -7.09 22.24 3.67
CA LYS A 34 -6.65 23.59 3.23
C LYS A 34 -5.46 24.16 4.02
N ASP A 35 -5.39 23.87 5.32
CA ASP A 35 -4.34 24.36 6.22
C ASP A 35 -3.23 23.32 6.46
N TYR A 36 -3.26 22.19 5.73
CA TYR A 36 -2.24 21.16 5.85
C TYR A 36 -0.95 21.58 5.14
N PRO A 37 0.22 21.60 5.83
CA PRO A 37 1.47 22.11 5.27
C PRO A 37 1.98 21.40 4.00
N HIS A 38 1.48 20.21 3.71
CA HIS A 38 1.87 19.41 2.54
C HIS A 38 0.66 19.04 1.67
N LEU A 39 -0.32 19.95 1.59
CA LEU A 39 -1.51 19.77 0.77
C LEU A 39 -1.17 19.49 -0.69
N ASP A 40 -0.16 20.17 -1.22
CA ASP A 40 0.42 19.95 -2.55
C ASP A 40 0.81 18.47 -2.78
N LYS A 41 1.51 17.87 -1.80
CA LYS A 41 1.91 16.46 -1.86
C LYS A 41 0.71 15.53 -1.80
N LEU A 42 -0.30 15.82 -0.97
CA LEU A 42 -1.52 15.02 -0.90
C LEU A 42 -2.32 15.07 -2.20
N GLN A 43 -2.43 16.24 -2.82
CA GLN A 43 -3.08 16.39 -4.11
C GLN A 43 -2.31 15.64 -5.21
N LEU A 44 -0.98 15.70 -5.20
CA LEU A 44 -0.16 14.94 -6.13
C LEU A 44 -0.37 13.43 -5.97
N ILE A 45 -0.43 12.92 -4.73
CA ILE A 45 -0.74 11.51 -4.46
C ILE A 45 -2.14 11.14 -4.95
N ALA A 46 -3.14 12.01 -4.77
CA ALA A 46 -4.50 11.77 -5.26
C ALA A 46 -4.56 11.73 -6.79
N ALA A 47 -3.81 12.61 -7.46
CA ALA A 47 -3.79 12.74 -8.91
C ALA A 47 -2.99 11.62 -9.59
N GLU A 48 -1.79 11.33 -9.07
CA GLU A 48 -0.79 10.51 -9.76
C GLU A 48 -0.40 9.23 -9.00
N GLY A 49 -0.87 9.08 -7.75
CA GLY A 49 -0.45 8.01 -6.86
C GLY A 49 0.87 8.32 -6.14
N VAL A 50 1.30 7.38 -5.31
CA VAL A 50 2.55 7.51 -4.57
C VAL A 50 3.73 7.29 -5.51
N ARG A 51 4.59 8.30 -5.65
CA ARG A 51 5.89 8.20 -6.33
C ARG A 51 6.99 8.16 -5.28
N VAL A 52 7.66 7.02 -5.17
CA VAL A 52 8.78 6.85 -4.24
C VAL A 52 10.06 7.30 -4.94
N LYS A 53 10.83 8.18 -4.27
CA LYS A 53 12.18 8.52 -4.71
C LYS A 53 13.15 7.54 -4.07
N PHE A 54 13.94 6.89 -4.92
CA PHE A 54 15.01 6.04 -4.46
C PHE A 54 16.33 6.82 -4.40
N THR A 55 17.15 6.59 -3.37
CA THR A 55 18.50 7.17 -3.22
C THR A 55 19.49 6.61 -4.23
N LYS A 56 19.18 5.44 -4.79
CA LYS A 56 19.97 4.69 -5.77
C LYS A 56 19.00 3.96 -6.69
N ASP A 57 19.43 3.68 -7.92
CA ASP A 57 18.65 2.82 -8.80
C ASP A 57 18.45 1.44 -8.17
N VAL A 58 17.21 0.95 -8.20
CA VAL A 58 16.92 -0.41 -7.75
C VAL A 58 17.58 -1.35 -8.76
N PRO A 59 18.47 -2.26 -8.32
CA PRO A 59 19.13 -3.17 -9.24
C PRO A 59 18.08 -4.06 -9.89
N PRO A 60 18.12 -4.23 -11.23
CA PRO A 60 17.18 -5.10 -11.92
C PRO A 60 17.32 -6.53 -11.40
N GLN A 61 16.22 -7.12 -10.93
CA GLN A 61 16.24 -8.51 -10.50
C GLN A 61 16.25 -9.43 -11.73
N SER A 62 17.21 -10.35 -11.76
CA SER A 62 17.30 -11.39 -12.82
C SER A 62 16.58 -12.69 -12.43
N TRP A 63 16.26 -12.84 -11.15
CA TRP A 63 15.59 -14.01 -10.58
C TRP A 63 14.66 -13.54 -9.44
N PRO A 64 13.54 -14.23 -9.18
CA PRO A 64 12.72 -13.93 -8.01
C PRO A 64 13.52 -14.22 -6.73
N PRO A 65 13.37 -13.41 -5.67
CA PRO A 65 13.99 -13.73 -4.39
C PRO A 65 13.36 -14.97 -3.79
N ASP A 66 14.16 -15.70 -3.02
CA ASP A 66 13.66 -16.80 -2.23
C ASP A 66 12.70 -16.30 -1.15
N ASN A 67 11.56 -16.98 -1.01
CA ASN A 67 10.69 -16.76 0.13
C ASN A 67 11.43 -17.11 1.43
N HIS A 68 11.08 -16.43 2.53
CA HIS A 68 11.56 -16.81 3.85
C HIS A 68 11.14 -18.27 4.15
N GLY A 69 11.98 -19.03 4.86
CA GLY A 69 11.76 -20.46 5.10
C GLY A 69 10.38 -20.80 5.65
N SER A 70 9.83 -19.94 6.52
CA SER A 70 8.47 -20.05 7.06
C SER A 70 7.36 -20.08 5.99
N ALA A 71 7.51 -19.33 4.90
CA ALA A 71 6.51 -19.27 3.83
C ALA A 71 6.56 -20.52 2.94
N THR A 72 7.75 -21.07 2.75
CA THR A 72 7.94 -22.37 2.08
C THR A 72 7.37 -23.50 2.93
N GLU A 73 7.68 -23.51 4.23
CA GLU A 73 7.19 -24.52 5.17
C GLU A 73 5.67 -24.49 5.27
N TRP A 74 5.06 -23.30 5.35
CA TRP A 74 3.62 -23.13 5.54
C TRP A 74 2.93 -22.62 4.26
N VAL A 75 3.32 -23.15 3.10
CA VAL A 75 2.80 -22.74 1.78
C VAL A 75 1.27 -22.82 1.68
N ASN A 76 0.63 -23.77 2.36
CA ASN A 76 -0.83 -23.89 2.40
C ASN A 76 -1.50 -22.70 3.09
N VAL A 77 -0.88 -22.19 4.16
CA VAL A 77 -1.35 -20.99 4.88
C VAL A 77 -1.15 -19.75 4.01
N LEU A 78 0.01 -19.65 3.34
CA LEU A 78 0.29 -18.57 2.39
C LEU A 78 -0.77 -18.53 1.28
N GLN A 79 -1.00 -19.63 0.59
CA GLN A 79 -1.99 -19.72 -0.49
C GLN A 79 -3.40 -19.37 -0.01
N LYS A 80 -3.79 -19.83 1.18
CA LYS A 80 -5.08 -19.52 1.78
C LYS A 80 -5.22 -18.02 2.06
N ASN A 81 -4.18 -17.37 2.57
CA ASN A 81 -4.19 -15.94 2.86
C ASN A 81 -4.19 -15.11 1.57
N VAL A 82 -3.35 -15.47 0.59
CA VAL A 82 -3.31 -14.87 -0.75
C VAL A 82 -4.69 -14.91 -1.42
N ARG A 83 -5.36 -16.07 -1.41
CA ARG A 83 -6.73 -16.20 -1.95
C ARG A 83 -7.76 -15.33 -1.22
N LYS A 84 -7.57 -15.09 0.08
CA LYS A 84 -8.45 -14.18 0.83
C LYS A 84 -8.21 -12.72 0.48
N GLU A 85 -6.96 -12.36 0.20
CA GLU A 85 -6.57 -11.01 -0.22
C GLU A 85 -6.98 -10.71 -1.66
N GLN A 86 -7.16 -11.73 -2.51
CA GLN A 86 -7.66 -11.60 -3.88
C GLN A 86 -9.18 -11.33 -3.95
N ARG A 87 -9.61 -10.22 -3.35
CA ARG A 87 -10.99 -9.71 -3.38
C ARG A 87 -11.06 -8.39 -4.17
N PRO A 88 -12.26 -7.91 -4.56
CA PRO A 88 -12.41 -6.70 -5.38
C PRO A 88 -11.73 -5.43 -4.83
N GLU A 89 -11.51 -5.34 -3.52
CA GLU A 89 -10.80 -4.23 -2.86
C GLU A 89 -9.38 -4.60 -2.38
N GLY A 90 -8.90 -5.79 -2.72
CA GLY A 90 -7.63 -6.34 -2.25
C GLY A 90 -6.58 -6.46 -3.36
N ALA A 91 -5.56 -7.28 -3.12
CA ALA A 91 -4.42 -7.43 -4.02
C ALA A 91 -4.74 -8.33 -5.23
N LEU A 92 -4.19 -7.98 -6.38
CA LEU A 92 -4.21 -8.85 -7.57
C LEU A 92 -3.02 -9.80 -7.54
N PHE A 93 -3.29 -11.09 -7.48
CA PHE A 93 -2.28 -12.12 -7.64
C PHE A 93 -2.33 -12.68 -9.06
N LEU A 94 -1.22 -12.53 -9.78
CA LEU A 94 -1.09 -12.91 -11.18
C LEU A 94 -0.03 -14.01 -11.31
N THR A 95 -0.33 -15.07 -12.04
CA THR A 95 0.69 -15.97 -12.58
C THR A 95 1.37 -15.24 -13.75
N TRP A 96 2.63 -14.84 -13.58
CA TRP A 96 3.36 -14.01 -14.54
C TRP A 96 4.77 -14.57 -14.80
N THR A 97 5.28 -14.37 -16.03
CA THR A 97 6.65 -14.73 -16.42
C THR A 97 7.61 -13.56 -16.20
N PHE A 98 8.73 -13.84 -15.55
CA PHE A 98 9.61 -12.93 -14.79
C PHE A 98 10.16 -11.63 -15.44
N SER A 99 9.79 -11.22 -16.64
CA SER A 99 10.57 -10.22 -17.40
C SER A 99 10.40 -8.73 -17.03
N ARG A 100 9.54 -8.31 -16.08
CA ARG A 100 9.22 -6.88 -15.88
C ARG A 100 8.83 -6.41 -14.46
N CYS A 101 8.92 -7.26 -13.45
CA CYS A 101 8.64 -6.85 -12.06
C CYS A 101 9.75 -7.35 -11.14
N ASP A 102 10.04 -6.56 -10.10
CA ASP A 102 10.92 -6.94 -9.00
C ASP A 102 10.06 -7.57 -7.88
N PRO A 103 9.85 -8.90 -7.86
CA PRO A 103 9.10 -9.54 -6.80
C PRO A 103 9.75 -9.35 -5.43
N ASN A 104 8.91 -9.22 -4.41
CA ASN A 104 9.29 -9.23 -3.02
C ASN A 104 8.99 -10.62 -2.42
N PRO A 105 9.84 -11.13 -1.50
CA PRO A 105 9.60 -12.42 -0.89
C PRO A 105 8.47 -12.36 0.14
N PHE A 106 7.90 -13.53 0.43
CA PHE A 106 6.91 -13.70 1.49
C PHE A 106 7.51 -14.40 2.71
N GLY A 107 6.96 -14.05 3.88
CA GLY A 107 7.15 -14.76 5.14
C GLY A 107 5.80 -15.10 5.77
N ILE A 108 5.80 -16.03 6.73
CA ILE A 108 4.63 -16.34 7.55
C ILE A 108 5.07 -16.27 9.01
N VAL A 109 4.25 -15.62 9.84
CA VAL A 109 4.43 -15.60 11.29
C VAL A 109 3.20 -16.13 12.00
N ASP A 110 3.40 -16.66 13.21
CA ASP A 110 2.32 -17.20 14.01
C ASP A 110 1.22 -16.18 14.30
N LYS A 111 -0.02 -16.66 14.24
CA LYS A 111 -1.17 -15.89 14.72
C LYS A 111 -1.47 -16.32 16.15
N ALA A 112 -1.44 -15.36 17.08
CA ALA A 112 -1.80 -15.61 18.49
C ALA A 112 -3.16 -16.32 18.60
N GLY A 113 -3.17 -17.42 19.37
CA GLY A 113 -4.37 -18.23 19.63
C GLY A 113 -4.86 -19.10 18.47
N GLY A 114 -4.11 -19.18 17.37
CA GLY A 114 -4.42 -20.05 16.23
C GLY A 114 -3.58 -21.33 16.21
N ASP A 115 -4.06 -22.36 15.51
CA ASP A 115 -3.27 -23.55 15.19
C ASP A 115 -2.12 -23.14 14.24
N PRO A 116 -0.85 -23.24 14.65
CA PRO A 116 0.31 -22.81 13.85
C PRO A 116 0.38 -23.50 12.48
N LEU A 117 -0.14 -24.72 12.38
CA LEU A 117 -0.14 -25.50 11.14
C LEU A 117 -1.28 -25.10 10.18
N LYS A 118 -2.24 -24.28 10.62
CA LYS A 118 -3.43 -23.89 9.84
C LYS A 118 -3.65 -22.39 9.74
N THR A 119 -2.95 -21.63 10.56
CA THR A 119 -3.15 -20.20 10.71
C THR A 119 -1.83 -19.48 10.94
N GLY A 120 -1.64 -18.39 10.22
CA GLY A 120 -0.48 -17.51 10.32
C GLY A 120 -0.79 -16.20 9.59
N ARG A 121 -0.01 -15.16 9.87
CA ARG A 121 -0.07 -13.90 9.14
C ARG A 121 0.96 -13.94 8.02
N THR A 122 0.51 -13.66 6.79
CA THR A 122 1.41 -13.44 5.68
C THR A 122 2.09 -12.10 5.84
N ILE A 123 3.41 -12.09 5.72
CA ILE A 123 4.23 -10.89 5.64
C ILE A 123 4.74 -10.78 4.22
N HIS A 124 4.48 -9.65 3.58
CA HIS A 124 5.08 -9.28 2.32
C HIS A 124 6.33 -8.44 2.59
N ASP A 125 7.50 -8.98 2.28
CA ASP A 125 8.77 -8.33 2.61
C ASP A 125 9.14 -7.28 1.56
N LEU A 126 8.62 -6.08 1.77
CA LEU A 126 8.88 -4.91 0.93
C LEU A 126 10.29 -4.34 1.09
N SER A 127 11.14 -4.93 1.94
CA SER A 127 12.52 -4.48 2.14
C SER A 127 13.51 -5.05 1.12
N PHE A 128 13.07 -5.96 0.26
CA PHE A 128 13.87 -6.54 -0.81
C PHE A 128 13.87 -5.67 -2.10
N PRO A 129 14.98 -5.60 -2.87
CA PRO A 129 16.32 -6.16 -2.57
C PRO A 129 16.95 -5.50 -1.35
N GLU A 130 17.86 -6.20 -0.68
CA GLU A 130 18.47 -5.72 0.56
C GLU A 130 19.24 -4.41 0.33
N GLY A 131 18.89 -3.38 1.09
CA GLY A 131 19.48 -2.05 1.02
C GLY A 131 18.48 -0.94 1.32
N THR A 132 18.96 0.19 1.82
CA THR A 132 18.13 1.39 1.99
C THR A 132 18.01 2.09 0.64
N PHE A 133 17.01 1.72 -0.15
CA PHE A 133 16.75 2.36 -1.43
C PHE A 133 15.86 3.58 -1.30
N THR A 134 14.95 3.65 -0.31
CA THR A 134 14.07 4.82 -0.16
C THR A 134 14.79 5.98 0.50
N ASP A 135 14.65 7.18 -0.08
CA ASP A 135 15.19 8.41 0.51
C ASP A 135 14.39 8.83 1.75
N GLN A 136 14.86 8.41 2.92
CA GLN A 136 14.28 8.81 4.20
C GLN A 136 14.45 10.31 4.48
N GLY A 137 15.44 10.98 3.88
CA GLY A 137 15.64 12.42 4.02
C GLY A 137 14.58 13.24 3.28
N ALA A 138 13.98 12.68 2.22
CA ALA A 138 12.85 13.28 1.52
C ALA A 138 11.51 13.15 2.25
N ILE A 139 11.43 12.30 3.28
CA ILE A 139 10.22 12.11 4.07
C ILE A 139 10.15 13.21 5.12
N SER A 140 9.11 14.06 5.03
CA SER A 140 8.82 15.06 6.05
C SER A 140 8.70 14.38 7.42
N ARG A 141 9.41 14.88 8.44
CA ARG A 141 9.24 14.38 9.81
C ARG A 141 7.80 14.60 10.26
N ALA A 142 7.16 13.54 10.72
CA ALA A 142 5.82 13.62 11.26
C ALA A 142 5.83 14.41 12.57
N ASN A 143 5.04 15.48 12.62
CA ASN A 143 4.73 16.18 13.86
C ASN A 143 3.57 15.47 14.53
N HIS A 144 3.87 14.78 15.63
CA HIS A 144 2.87 14.05 16.38
C HIS A 144 2.17 15.01 17.35
N ARG A 145 0.84 15.03 17.32
CA ARG A 145 0.03 15.65 18.36
C ARG A 145 -0.48 14.55 19.29
N HIS A 146 -0.75 14.90 20.54
CA HIS A 146 -1.40 13.99 21.47
C HIS A 146 -2.78 13.58 20.94
N CYS A 147 -3.23 12.35 21.23
CA CYS A 147 -4.49 11.82 20.72
C CYS A 147 -5.72 12.66 21.10
N ASP A 148 -5.63 13.44 22.20
CA ASP A 148 -6.67 14.38 22.62
C ASP A 148 -6.98 15.45 21.57
N ALA A 149 -6.01 15.81 20.72
CA ALA A 149 -6.24 16.73 19.62
C ALA A 149 -7.25 16.17 18.61
N VAL A 150 -7.20 14.85 18.35
CA VAL A 150 -8.16 14.16 17.47
C VAL A 150 -9.52 14.07 18.14
N ALA A 151 -9.56 13.71 19.43
CA ALA A 151 -10.81 13.63 20.19
C ALA A 151 -11.53 14.99 20.25
N THR A 152 -10.78 16.08 20.49
CA THR A 152 -11.29 17.45 20.50
C THR A 152 -11.89 17.83 19.15
N GLU A 153 -11.19 17.52 18.06
CA GLU A 153 -11.67 17.84 16.71
C GLU A 153 -12.93 17.05 16.34
N ILE A 154 -13.01 15.76 16.70
CA ILE A 154 -14.22 14.95 16.49
C ILE A 154 -15.42 15.57 17.23
N LEU A 155 -15.23 15.98 18.49
CA LEU A 155 -16.29 16.63 19.28
C LEU A 155 -16.70 17.97 18.69
N ARG A 156 -15.73 18.76 18.20
CA ARG A 156 -15.96 20.04 17.51
C ARG A 156 -16.80 19.84 16.24
N CYS A 157 -16.41 18.90 15.37
CA CYS A 157 -17.14 18.57 14.15
C CYS A 157 -18.57 18.10 14.45
N LYS A 158 -18.77 17.29 15.50
CA LYS A 158 -20.12 16.84 15.91
C LYS A 158 -21.01 17.99 16.39
N GLN A 159 -20.43 19.02 17.01
CA GLN A 159 -21.19 20.22 17.40
C GLN A 159 -21.53 21.12 16.20
N GLU A 160 -20.61 21.24 15.25
CA GLU A 160 -20.77 22.10 14.07
C GLU A 160 -21.71 21.47 13.01
N TYR A 161 -21.72 20.14 12.92
CA TYR A 161 -22.52 19.37 11.95
C TYR A 161 -23.31 18.24 12.64
N PRO A 162 -24.37 18.56 13.40
CA PRO A 162 -25.07 17.57 14.25
C PRO A 162 -25.89 16.53 13.48
N ASP A 163 -26.22 16.79 12.21
CA ASP A 163 -27.13 15.98 11.38
C ASP A 163 -26.41 15.16 10.30
N THR A 164 -25.07 15.09 10.37
CA THR A 164 -24.19 14.21 9.56
C THR A 164 -23.55 13.15 10.45
#